data_AF-A0A940KSH2-F1
#
_entry.id   AF-A0A940KSH2-F1
#
_cell.length_a   1.000
_cell.length_b   1.000
_cell.length_c   1.000
_cell.angle_alpha   90.00
_cell.angle_beta   90.00
_cell.angle_gamma   90.00
#
_symmetry.space_group_name_H-M   'P 1'
#
loop_
_entity.id
_entity.type
_entity.pdbx_description
1 polymer ?
#
loop_
_entity_poly.entity_id
_entity_poly.type
_entity_poly.pdbx_seq_one_letter_code
_entity_poly.pdbx_strand_id
1 'polypeptide(L)'
;MISNNPLLSKASGRLGNIVVKQYGDKTVISAFPTTSRRKRTAKQKESNLRMKMAILCAQKVTRNPSSKQRACELLNVPANKVFRAIVKEYLLTDGDSSLFRQTDQESQDALTLKELKATIAMDAPGSQVMLFGEKVKNPRSSEVRKRISDKNQFIFYPLPGYK
;
A
#
# COMPACT_ATOMS: atom_id res chain seq x y z
N MET A 1 24.99 3.82 -34.80
CA MET A 1 23.77 3.26 -35.43
C MET A 1 24.21 2.21 -36.42
N ILE A 2 23.50 1.09 -36.52
CA ILE A 2 23.85 0.01 -37.45
C ILE A 2 22.76 -0.05 -38.53
N SER A 3 23.15 0.02 -39.80
CA SER A 3 22.27 -0.11 -40.97
C SER A 3 22.42 -1.49 -41.62
N ASN A 4 21.32 -2.05 -42.13
CA ASN A 4 21.31 -3.33 -42.88
C ASN A 4 21.92 -4.52 -42.13
N ASN A 5 21.51 -4.76 -40.88
CA ASN A 5 21.93 -5.95 -40.14
C ASN A 5 20.89 -7.08 -40.27
N PRO A 6 21.16 -8.15 -41.05
CA PRO A 6 20.21 -9.25 -41.23
C PRO A 6 19.96 -10.04 -39.94
N LEU A 7 20.95 -10.11 -39.04
CA LEU A 7 20.86 -10.83 -37.76
C LEU A 7 19.89 -10.17 -36.77
N LEU A 8 19.75 -8.85 -36.87
CA LEU A 8 18.87 -8.07 -36.01
C LEU A 8 17.61 -7.63 -36.75
N SER A 9 17.37 -8.13 -37.97
CA SER A 9 16.12 -7.89 -38.68
C SER A 9 14.97 -8.51 -37.87
N LYS A 10 13.94 -7.71 -37.56
CA LYS A 10 12.83 -8.04 -36.63
C LYS A 10 13.14 -8.18 -35.12
N ALA A 11 14.40 -8.07 -34.68
CA ALA A 11 14.72 -8.04 -33.25
C ALA A 11 14.35 -6.68 -32.61
N SER A 12 13.41 -6.69 -31.66
CA SER A 12 13.04 -5.53 -30.86
C SER A 12 12.80 -5.92 -29.41
N GLY A 13 13.13 -5.04 -28.46
CA GLY A 13 12.89 -5.27 -27.04
C GLY A 13 14.12 -5.11 -26.18
N ARG A 14 14.05 -5.68 -24.97
CA ARG A 14 15.07 -5.54 -23.93
C ARG A 14 15.86 -6.84 -23.79
N LEU A 15 17.17 -6.75 -23.92
CA LEU A 15 18.11 -7.83 -23.62
C LEU A 15 19.03 -7.36 -22.49
N GLY A 16 18.74 -7.80 -21.25
CA GLY A 16 19.50 -7.38 -20.07
C GLY A 16 19.44 -5.86 -19.83
N ASN A 17 20.60 -5.20 -19.85
CA ASN A 17 20.73 -3.74 -19.74
C ASN A 17 20.80 -3.02 -21.10
N ILE A 18 20.42 -3.71 -22.18
CA ILE A 18 20.43 -3.18 -23.54
C ILE A 18 19.00 -3.18 -24.08
N VAL A 19 18.65 -2.12 -24.80
CA VAL A 19 17.40 -1.98 -25.53
C VAL A 19 17.73 -1.88 -27.01
N VAL A 20 17.18 -2.81 -27.78
CA VAL A 20 17.26 -2.82 -29.24
C VAL A 20 15.97 -2.20 -29.77
N LYS A 21 16.10 -1.11 -30.52
CA LYS A 21 15.00 -0.44 -31.20
C LYS A 21 15.26 -0.41 -32.70
N GLN A 22 14.24 -0.71 -33.48
CA GLN A 22 14.29 -0.59 -34.93
C GLN A 22 13.59 0.70 -35.36
N TYR A 23 14.25 1.45 -36.23
CA TYR A 23 13.76 2.68 -36.83
C TYR A 23 13.95 2.57 -38.35
N GLY A 24 12.96 2.00 -39.04
CA GLY A 24 13.10 1.64 -40.46
C GLY A 24 14.28 0.68 -40.66
N ASP A 25 15.21 1.06 -41.53
CA ASP A 25 16.40 0.27 -41.86
C ASP A 25 17.55 0.39 -40.84
N LYS A 26 17.31 1.12 -39.73
CA LYS A 26 18.31 1.41 -38.71
C LYS A 26 17.99 0.67 -37.42
N THR A 27 19.00 0.02 -36.87
CA THR A 27 18.96 -0.56 -35.53
C THR A 27 19.73 0.32 -34.57
N VAL A 28 19.03 0.76 -33.51
CA VAL A 28 19.60 1.52 -32.39
C VAL A 28 19.73 0.58 -31.21
N ILE A 29 20.97 0.33 -30.82
CA ILE A 29 21.32 -0.39 -29.61
C ILE A 29 21.68 0.66 -28.55
N SER A 30 20.92 0.69 -27.46
CA SER A 30 21.10 1.67 -26.39
C SER A 30 21.11 0.97 -25.04
N ALA A 31 21.80 1.55 -24.05
CA ALA A 31 21.68 1.07 -22.67
C ALA A 31 20.26 1.35 -22.14
N PHE A 32 19.70 0.43 -21.35
CA PHE A 32 18.44 0.64 -20.67
C PHE A 32 18.60 1.81 -19.69
N PRO A 33 17.70 2.81 -19.72
CA PRO A 33 17.84 3.98 -18.87
C PRO A 33 17.78 3.56 -17.39
N THR A 34 18.89 3.77 -16.68
CA THR A 34 18.96 3.50 -15.24
C THR A 34 18.33 4.65 -14.48
N THR A 35 17.19 4.41 -13.83
CA THR A 35 16.45 5.44 -13.09
C THR A 35 17.09 5.77 -11.72
N SER A 36 18.06 4.98 -11.26
CA SER A 36 18.65 5.09 -9.92
C SER A 36 19.42 6.40 -9.67
N ARG A 37 19.96 7.03 -10.72
CA ARG A 37 20.75 8.28 -10.60
C ARG A 37 19.94 9.56 -10.79
N ARG A 38 18.64 9.45 -11.10
CA ARG A 38 17.82 10.64 -11.38
C ARG A 38 17.45 11.35 -10.08
N LYS A 39 18.02 12.53 -9.85
CA LYS A 39 17.60 13.43 -8.75
C LYS A 39 16.19 13.94 -9.02
N ARG A 40 15.27 13.70 -8.09
CA ARG A 40 13.90 14.24 -8.13
C ARG A 40 13.90 15.70 -7.70
N THR A 41 13.16 16.55 -8.41
CA THR A 41 12.96 17.95 -8.03
C THR A 41 12.12 18.05 -6.75
N ALA A 42 12.16 19.20 -6.06
CA ALA A 42 11.37 19.42 -4.84
C ALA A 42 9.87 19.18 -5.08
N LYS A 43 9.31 19.79 -6.15
CA LYS A 43 7.91 19.60 -6.57
C LYS A 43 7.56 18.13 -6.84
N GLN A 44 8.48 17.36 -7.43
CA GLN A 44 8.27 15.92 -7.64
C GLN A 44 8.24 15.14 -6.32
N LYS A 45 9.09 15.48 -5.35
CA LYS A 45 9.09 14.83 -4.04
C LYS A 45 7.79 15.12 -3.29
N GLU A 46 7.35 16.37 -3.31
CA GLU A 46 6.10 16.82 -2.70
C GLU A 46 4.88 16.11 -3.33
N SER A 47 4.79 16.10 -4.66
CA SER A 47 3.72 15.39 -5.37
C SER A 47 3.70 13.89 -5.05
N ASN A 48 4.87 13.25 -4.96
CA ASN A 48 4.97 11.84 -4.55
C ASN A 48 4.51 11.63 -3.11
N LEU A 49 4.83 12.56 -2.21
CA LEU A 49 4.40 12.51 -0.81
C LEU A 49 2.89 12.66 -0.72
N ARG A 50 2.29 13.64 -1.41
CA ARG A 50 0.84 13.84 -1.46
C ARG A 50 0.11 12.61 -2.00
N MET A 51 0.61 12.01 -3.09
CA MET A 51 0.08 10.76 -3.61
C MET A 51 0.18 9.60 -2.61
N LYS A 52 1.32 9.49 -1.90
CA LYS A 52 1.50 8.46 -0.87
C LYS A 52 0.48 8.64 0.26
N MET A 53 0.25 9.87 0.72
CA MET A 53 -0.75 10.16 1.75
C MET A 53 -2.17 9.84 1.28
N ALA A 54 -2.52 10.17 0.03
CA ALA A 54 -3.80 9.84 -0.57
C ALA A 54 -4.04 8.31 -0.59
N ILE A 55 -3.02 7.53 -0.98
CA ILE A 55 -3.09 6.06 -1.00
C ILE A 55 -3.28 5.51 0.42
N LEU A 56 -2.52 5.99 1.41
CA LEU A 56 -2.64 5.54 2.79
C LEU A 56 -4.04 5.85 3.36
N CYS A 57 -4.60 7.02 3.03
CA CYS A 57 -5.95 7.39 3.41
C CYS A 57 -6.99 6.45 2.77
N ALA A 58 -6.92 6.24 1.45
CA ALA A 58 -7.81 5.34 0.74
C ALA A 58 -7.71 3.89 1.25
N GLN A 59 -6.51 3.40 1.60
CA GLN A 59 -6.32 2.10 2.23
C GLN A 59 -6.98 2.01 3.61
N LYS A 60 -6.83 3.04 4.45
CA LYS A 60 -7.49 3.08 5.78
C LYS A 60 -9.01 3.00 5.64
N VAL A 61 -9.60 3.80 4.76
CA VAL A 61 -11.06 3.82 4.56
C VAL A 61 -11.56 2.50 3.97
N THR A 62 -10.86 1.94 2.97
CA THR A 62 -11.29 0.70 2.30
C THR A 62 -11.07 -0.57 3.12
N ARG A 63 -10.18 -0.54 4.13
CA ARG A 63 -9.93 -1.66 5.05
C ARG A 63 -11.13 -1.92 5.97
N ASN A 64 -11.86 -0.87 6.36
CA ASN A 64 -13.04 -0.98 7.19
C ASN A 64 -14.29 -1.07 6.29
N PRO A 65 -15.11 -2.14 6.38
CA PRO A 65 -16.25 -2.32 5.49
C PRO A 65 -17.31 -1.22 5.66
N SER A 66 -17.57 -0.78 6.90
CA SER A 66 -18.51 0.32 7.18
C SER A 66 -18.05 1.64 6.55
N SER A 67 -16.78 2.03 6.78
CA SER A 67 -16.22 3.26 6.19
C SER A 67 -16.17 3.19 4.65
N LYS A 68 -15.93 2.01 4.07
CA LYS A 68 -15.98 1.79 2.63
C LYS A 68 -17.39 2.02 2.07
N GLN A 69 -18.41 1.50 2.74
CA GLN A 69 -19.80 1.66 2.32
C GLN A 69 -20.24 3.13 2.39
N ARG A 70 -19.95 3.81 3.49
CA ARG A 70 -20.18 5.27 3.62
C ARG A 70 -19.50 6.04 2.49
N ALA A 71 -18.27 5.68 2.12
CA ALA A 71 -17.57 6.30 1.00
C ALA A 71 -18.24 6.02 -0.36
N CYS A 72 -18.85 4.85 -0.57
CA CYS A 72 -19.65 4.57 -1.77
C CYS A 72 -20.84 5.51 -1.89
N GLU A 73 -21.55 5.72 -0.78
CA GLU A 73 -22.75 6.55 -0.70
C GLU A 73 -22.42 8.03 -0.92
N LEU A 74 -21.41 8.55 -0.23
CA LEU A 74 -20.99 9.95 -0.38
C LEU A 74 -20.46 10.27 -1.78
N LEU A 75 -19.71 9.35 -2.39
CA LEU A 75 -19.10 9.56 -3.70
C LEU A 75 -19.98 9.09 -4.87
N ASN A 76 -21.12 8.46 -4.60
CA ASN A 76 -21.99 7.83 -5.59
C ASN A 76 -21.23 6.91 -6.58
N VAL A 77 -20.35 6.06 -6.05
CA VAL A 77 -19.54 5.11 -6.85
C VAL A 77 -19.69 3.67 -6.37
N PRO A 78 -19.62 2.68 -7.28
CA PRO A 78 -19.65 1.29 -6.89
C PRO A 78 -18.40 0.89 -6.10
N ALA A 79 -18.54 -0.09 -5.21
CA ALA A 79 -17.50 -0.57 -4.29
C ALA A 79 -16.14 -0.88 -4.96
N ASN A 80 -16.15 -1.31 -6.23
CA ASN A 80 -14.95 -1.64 -7.00
C ASN A 80 -14.15 -0.41 -7.43
N LYS A 81 -14.79 0.77 -7.50
CA LYS A 81 -14.18 2.04 -7.93
C LYS A 81 -13.89 3.01 -6.78
N VAL A 82 -14.39 2.73 -5.58
CA VAL A 82 -14.25 3.58 -4.37
C VAL A 82 -12.80 3.97 -4.09
N PHE A 83 -11.86 3.02 -4.17
CA PHE A 83 -10.45 3.30 -3.84
C PHE A 83 -9.89 4.47 -4.68
N ARG A 84 -10.08 4.43 -6.00
CA ARG A 84 -9.60 5.47 -6.90
C ARG A 84 -10.37 6.78 -6.70
N ALA A 85 -11.66 6.70 -6.39
CA ALA A 85 -12.48 7.87 -6.11
C ALA A 85 -12.01 8.60 -4.85
N ILE A 86 -11.69 7.87 -3.77
CA ILE A 86 -11.13 8.45 -2.53
C ILE A 86 -9.77 9.11 -2.80
N VAL A 87 -8.89 8.46 -3.56
CA VAL A 87 -7.58 9.05 -3.92
C VAL A 87 -7.80 10.36 -4.69
N LYS A 88 -8.71 10.37 -5.66
CA LYS A 88 -9.04 11.58 -6.42
C LYS A 88 -9.55 12.70 -5.49
N GLU A 89 -10.49 12.37 -4.62
CA GLU A 89 -11.09 13.33 -3.69
C GLU A 89 -10.06 13.94 -2.72
N TYR A 90 -9.18 13.10 -2.18
CA TYR A 90 -8.07 13.55 -1.34
C TYR A 90 -7.13 14.50 -2.09
N LEU A 91 -6.80 14.18 -3.35
CA LEU A 91 -5.95 15.03 -4.17
C LEU A 91 -6.61 16.35 -4.54
N LEU A 92 -7.94 16.43 -4.62
CA LEU A 92 -8.66 17.66 -4.92
C LEU A 92 -8.85 18.56 -3.68
N THR A 93 -9.09 17.95 -2.53
CA THR A 93 -9.46 18.66 -1.28
C THR A 93 -8.34 18.76 -0.26
N ASP A 94 -7.15 18.24 -0.59
CA ASP A 94 -6.01 18.14 0.34
C ASP A 94 -6.30 17.38 1.64
N GLY A 95 -7.39 16.61 1.67
CA GLY A 95 -7.84 15.86 2.84
C GLY A 95 -8.92 16.54 3.67
N ASP A 96 -9.41 17.72 3.28
CA ASP A 96 -10.40 18.48 4.05
C ASP A 96 -11.86 18.10 3.73
N SER A 97 -12.08 17.13 2.83
CA SER A 97 -13.42 16.63 2.46
C SER A 97 -14.19 16.05 3.64
N SER A 98 -15.52 16.19 3.60
CA SER A 98 -16.46 15.60 4.57
C SER A 98 -16.34 14.08 4.68
N LEU A 99 -15.82 13.42 3.65
CA LEU A 99 -15.55 11.98 3.65
C LEU A 99 -14.52 11.57 4.71
N PHE A 100 -13.57 12.45 5.02
CA PHE A 100 -12.48 12.18 5.94
C PHE A 100 -12.75 12.65 7.37
N ARG A 101 -13.85 13.39 7.58
CA ARG A 101 -14.25 13.87 8.92
C ARG A 101 -15.00 12.76 9.65
N GLN A 102 -14.61 12.55 10.91
CA GLN A 102 -15.42 11.77 11.84
C GLN A 102 -16.76 12.48 12.03
N THR A 103 -17.84 11.73 11.98
CA THR A 103 -19.15 12.27 12.34
C THR A 103 -19.28 12.38 13.86
N ASP A 104 -20.13 13.29 14.33
CA ASP A 104 -20.44 13.42 15.75
C ASP A 104 -20.94 12.08 16.32
N GLN A 105 -21.73 11.34 15.54
CA GLN A 105 -22.19 10.00 15.89
C GLN A 105 -21.03 9.02 16.10
N GLU A 106 -20.07 8.96 15.17
CA GLU A 106 -18.90 8.07 15.29
C GLU A 106 -18.07 8.39 16.54
N SER A 107 -18.03 9.67 16.93
CA SER A 107 -17.36 10.09 18.17
C SER A 107 -18.10 9.64 19.43
N GLN A 108 -19.44 9.73 19.45
CA GLN A 108 -20.27 9.31 20.57
C GLN A 108 -20.28 7.79 20.72
N ASP A 109 -20.34 7.06 19.61
CA ASP A 109 -20.25 5.61 19.57
C ASP A 109 -18.90 5.13 20.12
N ALA A 110 -17.80 5.84 19.81
CA ALA A 110 -16.49 5.53 20.35
C ALA A 110 -16.40 5.75 21.88
N LEU A 111 -17.07 6.79 22.40
CA LEU A 111 -17.13 7.07 23.84
C LEU A 111 -17.95 6.02 24.57
N THR A 112 -19.16 5.71 24.07
CA THR A 112 -20.02 4.67 24.65
C THR A 112 -19.35 3.29 24.63
N LEU A 113 -18.66 2.93 23.54
CA LEU A 113 -17.86 1.69 23.50
C LEU A 113 -16.72 1.67 24.52
N LYS A 114 -16.09 2.82 24.79
CA LYS A 114 -15.02 2.93 25.79
C LYS A 114 -15.58 2.77 27.21
N GLU A 115 -16.71 3.39 27.49
CA GLU A 115 -17.42 3.28 28.77
C GLU A 115 -17.90 1.85 29.03
N LEU A 116 -18.59 1.24 28.06
CA LEU A 116 -19.04 -0.16 28.16
C LEU A 116 -17.89 -1.13 28.43
N LYS A 117 -16.75 -0.95 27.75
CA LYS A 117 -15.55 -1.76 28.00
C LYS A 117 -15.00 -1.58 29.42
N ALA A 118 -15.05 -0.37 29.96
CA ALA A 118 -14.61 -0.09 31.33
C ALA A 118 -15.55 -0.73 32.36
N THR A 119 -16.87 -0.59 32.19
CA THR A 119 -17.88 -1.21 33.06
C THR A 119 -17.75 -2.74 33.05
N ILE A 120 -17.64 -3.35 31.88
CA ILE A 120 -17.48 -4.81 31.76
C ILE A 120 -16.19 -5.30 32.42
N ALA A 121 -15.10 -4.52 32.33
CA ALA A 121 -13.84 -4.85 32.99
C ALA A 121 -13.95 -4.82 34.54
N MET A 122 -14.77 -3.94 35.08
CA MET A 122 -14.98 -3.79 36.53
C MET A 122 -15.94 -4.83 37.09
N ASP A 123 -17.08 -5.06 36.43
CA ASP A 123 -18.18 -5.88 36.98
C ASP A 123 -18.02 -7.38 36.72
N ALA A 124 -17.34 -7.76 35.64
CA ALA A 124 -17.17 -9.16 35.27
C ALA A 124 -15.85 -9.39 34.52
N PRO A 125 -14.70 -9.43 35.22
CA PRO A 125 -13.37 -9.50 34.59
C PRO A 125 -13.16 -10.76 33.71
N GLY A 126 -13.96 -11.81 33.87
CA GLY A 126 -13.94 -13.01 33.01
C GLY A 126 -14.80 -12.93 31.73
N SER A 127 -15.68 -11.93 31.61
CA SER A 127 -16.69 -11.84 30.53
C SER A 127 -16.17 -11.21 29.23
N GLN A 128 -15.05 -10.47 29.28
CA GLN A 128 -14.43 -9.86 28.10
C GLN A 128 -14.11 -10.87 26.99
N VAL A 129 -13.73 -12.10 27.37
CA VAL A 129 -13.39 -13.17 26.42
C VAL A 129 -14.63 -13.70 25.69
N MET A 130 -15.81 -13.66 26.33
CA MET A 130 -17.06 -14.17 25.77
C MET A 130 -17.74 -13.16 24.84
N LEU A 131 -17.68 -11.86 25.16
CA LEU A 131 -18.42 -10.81 24.45
C LEU A 131 -17.66 -10.19 23.26
N PHE A 132 -16.34 -10.02 23.37
CA PHE A 132 -15.57 -9.27 22.36
C PHE A 132 -14.61 -10.13 21.53
N GLY A 133 -14.55 -11.44 21.80
CA GLY A 133 -13.72 -12.38 21.04
C GLY A 133 -12.23 -12.01 21.01
N GLU A 134 -11.76 -11.17 21.94
CA GLU A 134 -10.34 -10.93 22.13
C GLU A 134 -9.74 -12.23 22.65
N LYS A 135 -9.24 -13.05 21.70
CA LYS A 135 -8.46 -14.24 22.03
C LYS A 135 -7.31 -13.78 22.91
N VAL A 136 -7.41 -14.05 24.21
CA VAL A 136 -6.28 -13.97 25.13
C VAL A 136 -5.15 -14.70 24.44
N LYS A 137 -4.10 -13.96 24.07
CA LYS A 137 -2.89 -14.53 23.48
C LYS A 137 -2.35 -15.52 24.52
N ASN A 138 -2.64 -16.79 24.32
CA ASN A 138 -2.12 -17.84 25.17
C ASN A 138 -0.58 -17.73 25.11
N PRO A 139 0.13 -17.47 26.22
CA PRO A 139 1.57 -17.19 26.21
C PRO A 139 2.39 -18.31 25.53
N ARG A 140 1.87 -19.55 25.54
CA ARG A 140 2.44 -20.70 24.83
C ARG A 140 2.41 -20.54 23.29
N SER A 141 1.45 -19.82 22.72
CA SER A 141 1.36 -19.57 21.27
C SER A 141 2.40 -18.56 20.77
N SER A 142 2.77 -17.57 21.60
CA SER A 142 3.82 -16.61 21.25
C SER A 142 5.22 -17.22 21.28
N GLU A 143 5.48 -18.19 22.16
CA GLU A 143 6.76 -18.91 22.20
C GLU A 143 6.95 -19.85 21.01
N VAL A 144 5.88 -20.53 20.56
CA VAL A 144 5.93 -21.36 19.34
C VAL A 144 6.20 -20.49 18.11
N ARG A 145 5.63 -19.28 18.03
CA ARG A 145 5.94 -18.34 16.93
C ARG A 145 7.36 -17.76 16.99
N LYS A 146 7.92 -17.52 18.18
CA LYS A 146 9.33 -17.13 18.33
C LYS A 146 10.26 -18.27 17.88
N ARG A 147 9.99 -19.53 18.25
CA ARG A 147 10.78 -20.68 17.80
C ARG A 147 10.72 -20.92 16.28
N ILE A 148 9.63 -20.55 15.61
CA ILE A 148 9.53 -20.61 14.13
C ILE A 148 10.28 -19.43 13.49
N SER A 149 10.29 -18.24 14.12
CA SER A 149 11.07 -17.08 13.68
C SER A 149 12.57 -17.32 13.80
N ASP A 150 13.03 -17.97 14.88
CA ASP A 150 14.46 -18.21 15.12
C ASP A 150 15.01 -19.33 14.23
N LYS A 151 14.15 -20.29 13.80
CA LYS A 151 14.50 -21.31 12.80
C LYS A 151 14.38 -20.83 11.35
N ASN A 152 13.70 -19.71 11.11
CA ASN A 152 13.69 -18.98 9.84
C ASN A 152 14.64 -17.77 9.88
N GLN A 153 15.81 -17.93 10.53
CA GLN A 153 16.99 -17.17 10.10
C GLN A 153 17.31 -17.60 8.67
N PHE A 154 16.69 -16.92 7.71
CA PHE A 154 17.12 -16.87 6.33
C PHE A 154 18.62 -16.52 6.34
N ILE A 155 19.44 -17.51 6.02
CA ILE A 155 20.84 -17.33 5.70
C ILE A 155 20.86 -16.41 4.47
N PHE A 156 21.09 -15.12 4.70
CA PHE A 156 21.52 -14.20 3.67
C PHE A 156 22.93 -14.61 3.27
N TYR A 157 23.06 -15.43 2.23
CA TYR A 157 24.33 -15.54 1.53
C TYR A 157 24.61 -14.19 0.86
N PRO A 158 25.75 -13.54 1.14
CA PRO A 158 26.16 -12.39 0.36
C PRO A 158 26.45 -12.88 -1.05
N LEU A 159 25.73 -12.33 -2.04
CA LEU A 159 26.03 -12.57 -3.45
C LEU A 159 27.47 -12.09 -3.72
N PRO A 160 28.37 -12.95 -4.25
CA PRO A 160 29.72 -12.56 -4.55
C PRO A 160 29.73 -11.47 -5.63
N GLY A 161 30.56 -10.45 -5.39
CA GLY A 161 30.68 -9.27 -6.23
C GLY A 161 31.04 -9.60 -7.67
N TYR A 162 30.31 -8.96 -8.59
CA TYR A 162 30.74 -8.83 -9.96
C TYR A 162 31.68 -7.63 -10.06
N LYS A 163 32.97 -7.92 -10.26
CA LYS A 163 33.94 -7.02 -10.89
C LYS A 163 33.65 -6.94 -12.38
#